data_AF-A0A952S8P0-F1
#
_entry.id   AF-A0A952S8P0-F1
#
_cell.length_a   1.000
_cell.length_b   1.000
_cell.length_c   1.000
_cell.angle_alpha   90.00
_cell.angle_beta   90.00
_cell.angle_gamma   90.00
#
_symmetry.space_group_name_H-M   'P 1'
#
loop_
_entity.id
_entity.type
_entity.pdbx_description
1 polymer ?
#
loop_
_entity_poly.entity_id
_entity_poly.type
_entity_poly.pdbx_seq_one_letter_code
_entity_poly.pdbx_strand_id
1 'polypeptide(L)' 'MLGKATAQTALHFGANDLDGTITEGGELTHSYSVESNNEVRMSKVEIVSMIERAGFEAVERDTIYNRVEKIAA' A
#
# COMPACT_ATOMS: atom_id res chain seq x y z
N MET A 1 5.18 -8.41 -7.59
CA MET A 1 4.05 -7.80 -6.85
C MET A 1 2.78 -7.92 -7.68
N LEU A 2 1.62 -8.12 -7.04
CA LEU A 2 0.34 -8.03 -7.72
C LEU A 2 0.08 -6.57 -8.11
N GLY A 3 -0.54 -6.33 -9.27
CA GLY A 3 -0.94 -4.99 -9.68
C GLY A 3 -2.07 -4.44 -8.79
N LYS A 4 -2.27 -3.11 -8.82
CA LYS A 4 -3.26 -2.39 -7.98
C LYS A 4 -4.68 -2.98 -8.07
N ALA A 5 -5.13 -3.31 -9.27
CA ALA A 5 -6.46 -3.90 -9.50
C ALA A 5 -6.58 -5.29 -8.86
N THR A 6 -5.56 -6.14 -9.03
CA THR A 6 -5.55 -7.48 -8.43
C THR A 6 -5.49 -7.41 -6.91
N ALA A 7 -4.78 -6.43 -6.35
CA ALA A 7 -4.71 -6.21 -4.91
C ALA A 7 -6.10 -5.90 -4.31
N GLN A 8 -6.90 -5.03 -4.95
CA GLN A 8 -8.28 -4.77 -4.51
C GLN A 8 -9.15 -6.01 -4.54
N THR A 9 -9.10 -6.78 -5.63
CA THR A 9 -9.84 -8.04 -5.73
C THR A 9 -9.42 -9.00 -4.60
N ALA A 10 -8.12 -9.15 -4.35
CA ALA A 10 -7.59 -10.07 -3.35
C ALA A 10 -8.12 -9.82 -1.92
N LEU A 11 -8.47 -8.57 -1.58
CA LEU A 11 -9.09 -8.23 -0.29
C LEU A 11 -10.41 -8.99 -0.06
N HIS A 12 -11.16 -9.28 -1.13
CA HIS A 12 -12.40 -10.07 -1.05
C HIS A 12 -12.17 -11.59 -1.01
N PHE A 13 -10.94 -12.05 -1.22
CA PHE A 13 -10.57 -13.47 -1.25
C PHE A 13 -9.60 -13.86 -0.12
N GLY A 14 -9.60 -13.10 0.97
CA GLY A 14 -8.89 -13.45 2.21
C GLY A 14 -7.58 -12.71 2.44
N ALA A 15 -7.14 -11.84 1.52
CA ALA A 15 -6.05 -10.93 1.82
C ALA A 15 -6.54 -9.85 2.80
N ASN A 16 -5.74 -9.57 3.83
CA ASN A 16 -6.01 -8.50 4.81
C ASN A 16 -4.79 -7.60 5.03
N ASP A 17 -3.70 -7.83 4.31
CA ASP A 17 -2.46 -7.08 4.39
C ASP A 17 -1.99 -6.70 2.98
N LEU A 18 -1.67 -5.43 2.81
CA LEU A 18 -1.19 -4.87 1.55
C LEU A 18 0.20 -4.30 1.77
N ASP A 19 1.19 -4.94 1.15
CA ASP A 19 2.57 -4.47 1.14
C ASP A 19 2.86 -3.77 -0.19
N GLY A 20 3.61 -2.67 -0.12
CA GLY A 20 3.89 -1.82 -1.26
C GLY A 20 4.83 -0.67 -0.90
N THR A 21 5.62 -0.24 -1.87
CA THR A 21 6.60 0.82 -1.67
C THR A 21 5.91 2.19 -1.63
N ILE A 22 5.69 2.70 -0.42
CA ILE A 22 5.22 4.07 -0.18
C ILE A 22 6.41 5.02 -0.31
N THR A 23 6.54 5.72 -1.44
CA THR A 23 7.73 6.56 -1.67
C THR A 23 7.43 7.89 -2.34
N GLU A 24 8.09 8.95 -1.85
CA GLU A 24 8.56 10.06 -2.69
C GLU A 24 9.85 9.67 -3.46
N GLY A 25 10.63 8.73 -2.92
CA GLY A 25 11.66 7.94 -3.62
C GLY A 25 13.10 8.39 -3.36
N GLY A 26 13.97 7.43 -3.06
CA GLY A 26 15.44 7.58 -3.14
C GLY A 26 15.99 6.88 -4.39
N GLU A 27 17.32 6.93 -4.58
CA GLU A 27 18.00 6.45 -5.80
C GLU A 27 17.68 4.97 -6.14
N LEU A 28 17.63 4.10 -5.13
CA LEU A 28 17.27 2.69 -5.28
C LEU A 28 15.82 2.49 -5.71
N THR A 29 14.87 3.26 -5.16
CA THR A 29 13.47 3.19 -5.61
C THR A 29 13.34 3.59 -7.07
N HIS A 30 14.15 4.55 -7.52
CA HIS A 30 14.10 5.00 -8.90
C HIS A 30 14.51 3.89 -9.85
N SER A 31 15.62 3.19 -9.60
CA SER A 31 16.08 2.09 -10.46
C SER A 31 15.04 0.96 -10.60
N TYR A 32 14.38 0.55 -9.51
CA TYR A 32 13.30 -0.46 -9.57
C TYR A 32 12.04 0.04 -10.30
N SER A 33 11.76 1.35 -10.22
CA SER A 33 10.58 1.96 -10.85
C SER A 33 10.76 2.30 -12.33
N VAL A 34 11.99 2.46 -12.81
CA VAL A 34 12.29 2.87 -14.20
C VAL A 34 11.93 1.77 -15.19
N GLU A 35 12.22 0.50 -14.87
CA GLU A 35 11.85 -0.64 -15.74
C GLU A 35 10.35 -0.90 -15.80
N SER A 36 9.60 -0.37 -14.83
CA SER A 36 8.15 -0.57 -14.65
C SER A 36 7.36 0.74 -14.79
N ASN A 37 7.96 1.76 -15.40
CA ASN A 37 7.31 3.05 -15.71
C ASN A 37 6.60 3.71 -14.50
N ASN A 38 7.22 3.66 -13.32
CA ASN A 38 6.68 4.12 -12.03
C ASN A 38 5.45 3.35 -11.49
N GLU A 39 5.05 2.21 -12.05
CA GLU A 39 3.89 1.45 -11.57
C GLU A 39 4.04 0.91 -10.14
N VAL A 40 5.28 0.76 -9.65
CA VAL A 40 5.60 0.25 -8.31
C VAL A 40 5.41 1.28 -7.20
N ARG A 41 5.07 2.53 -7.54
CA ARG A 41 4.87 3.61 -6.57
C ARG A 41 3.39 3.79 -6.21
N MET A 42 3.12 3.94 -4.92
CA MET A 42 1.85 4.45 -4.40
C MET A 42 2.10 5.38 -3.22
N SER A 43 1.45 6.53 -3.21
CA SER A 43 1.37 7.36 -2.01
C SER A 43 0.52 6.67 -0.93
N LYS A 44 0.73 7.05 0.33
CA LYS A 44 -0.11 6.61 1.45
C LYS A 44 -1.60 6.88 1.18
N VAL A 45 -1.90 8.05 0.61
CA VAL A 45 -3.27 8.47 0.28
C VAL A 45 -3.90 7.56 -0.78
N GLU A 46 -3.14 7.17 -1.81
CA GLU A 46 -3.63 6.24 -2.84
C GLU A 46 -3.92 4.85 -2.27
N ILE A 47 -3.09 4.34 -1.36
CA ILE A 47 -3.32 3.03 -0.72
C ILE A 47 -4.59 3.09 0.14
N VAL A 48 -4.72 4.12 0.98
CA VAL A 48 -5.91 4.33 1.82
C VAL A 48 -7.17 4.38 0.94
N SER A 49 -7.18 5.23 -0.10
CA SER A 49 -8.33 5.35 -1.00
C SER A 49 -8.62 4.05 -1.77
N MET A 50 -7.59 3.27 -2.10
CA MET A 50 -7.76 1.98 -2.77
C MET A 50 -8.46 0.95 -1.86
N ILE A 51 -8.07 0.86 -0.59
CA ILE A 51 -8.66 -0.04 0.41
C ILE A 51 -10.11 0.39 0.71
N GLU A 52 -10.33 1.67 0.97
CA GLU A 52 -11.65 2.20 1.30
C GLU A 52 -12.65 2.04 0.16
N ARG A 53 -12.22 2.24 -1.10
CA ARG A 53 -13.06 1.99 -2.28
C ARG A 53 -13.41 0.52 -2.48
N ALA A 54 -12.61 -0.41 -1.95
CA ALA A 54 -12.95 -1.83 -1.90
C ALA A 54 -13.92 -2.18 -0.75
N GLY A 55 -14.30 -1.20 0.08
CA GLY A 55 -15.26 -1.38 1.18
C GLY A 55 -14.64 -1.84 2.50
N PHE A 56 -13.32 -1.71 2.65
CA PHE A 56 -12.59 -2.10 3.87
C PHE A 56 -12.04 -0.88 4.62
N GLU A 57 -11.73 -1.06 5.91
CA GLU A 57 -11.04 -0.05 6.71
C GLU A 57 -9.52 -0.07 6.42
N ALA A 58 -8.94 1.06 6.05
CA ALA A 58 -7.49 1.19 5.90
C ALA A 58 -6.81 1.33 7.28
N VAL A 59 -5.95 0.39 7.63
CA VAL A 59 -5.26 0.35 8.92
C VAL A 59 -3.75 0.35 8.71
N GLU A 60 -3.07 1.33 9.32
CA GLU A 60 -1.61 1.31 9.42
C GLU A 60 -1.20 0.36 10.56
N ARG A 61 -0.21 -0.48 10.30
CA ARG A 61 0.23 -1.52 11.23
C ARG A 61 1.72 -1.45 11.53
N ASP A 62 2.10 -1.96 12.69
CA ASP A 62 3.50 -2.22 13.02
C ASP A 62 4.00 -3.54 12.39
N THR A 63 5.23 -3.93 12.73
CA THR A 63 5.89 -5.13 12.20
C THR A 63 5.31 -6.44 12.72
N ILE A 64 4.48 -6.40 13.77
CA ILE A 64 3.80 -7.56 14.36
C ILE A 64 2.27 -7.44 14.24
N TYR A 65 1.79 -6.61 13.31
CA TYR A 65 0.38 -6.45 12.92
C TYR A 65 -0.53 -5.77 13.94
N ASN A 66 0.01 -5.05 14.93
CA ASN A 66 -0.83 -4.18 15.75
C ASN A 66 -1.20 -2.92 14.96
N ARG A 67 -2.41 -2.41 15.19
CA ARG A 67 -2.82 -1.09 14.71
C ARG A 67 -1.90 -0.03 15.31
N VAL A 68 -1.36 0.85 14.45
CA VAL A 68 -0.63 2.04 14.89
C VAL A 68 -1.66 3.10 15.30
N GLU A 69 -1.72 3.42 16.59
CA GLU A 69 -2.50 4.55 17.06
C GLU A 69 -1.73 5.85 16.84
N LYS A 70 -2.38 6.86 16.26
CA LYS A 70 -1.81 8.20 16.23
C LYS A 70 -1.83 8.73 17.67
N ILE A 71 -0.65 8.88 18.26
CA ILE A 71 -0.51 9.64 19.49
C ILE A 71 -0.91 11.09 19.15
N ALA A 72 -2.02 11.56 19.71
CA ALA A 72 -2.39 12.97 19.60
C ALA A 72 -1.30 13.82 20.26
N ALA A 73 -0.77 14.79 19.51
CA ALA A 73 0.20 15.76 20.00
C ALA A 73 -0.48 16.83 20.87
#